data_AF-A0A427YSV6-F1
#
_entry.id   AF-A0A427YSV6-F1
#
_cell.length_a   1.000
_cell.length_b   1.000
_cell.length_c   1.000
_cell.angle_alpha   90.00
_cell.angle_beta   90.00
_cell.angle_gamma   90.00
#
_symmetry.space_group_name_H-M   'P 1'
#
loop_
_entity.id
_entity.type
_entity.pdbx_description
1 polymer ?
#
loop_
_entity_poly.entity_id
_entity_poly.type
_entity_poly.pdbx_seq_one_letter_code
_entity_poly.pdbx_strand_id
1 'polypeptide(L)'
;MWGQKLHAPPRRKIGRDAPRRRCRPTIEDDYRHDANGLPQSHPSGQPSLAPRHQGHYADFNLTSALDRGRLDDEKHVRMTVWSATGMAKPTFVEGVAGLGSDLARTYQKGDWLGPSWTNHWVHVVLNIPEAFRKSGEPVIFEFDPGCEGLIYNMEGHPLHAITGGANSRKDGAPGTAEDRRIDHIVPREAVTAGRYEIYIEVSVNGLFGVGINGFRHQRPDMNVSFKLASADLVLARSEARALQIDFKVLAQLARAEEGERWAVSRRALRAANEVMNAFRRSKGDGVTGELDLVVSRCREIARSVLGHIDKGVTSKPSRAAMIWGIGHCHIDTAWLWRYTQSQQKVARSWSSQVDLIARYPKHHFGASSAQQYAWLEEL
;
A
#
# COMPACT_ATOMS: atom_id res chain seq x y z
N MET A 1 58.35 -0.95 -35.97
CA MET A 1 59.10 -1.61 -34.87
C MET A 1 58.11 -2.12 -33.85
N TRP A 2 58.12 -3.44 -33.65
CA TRP A 2 57.59 -4.21 -32.51
C TRP A 2 56.08 -4.18 -32.24
N GLY A 3 55.39 -5.13 -32.88
CA GLY A 3 54.25 -5.81 -32.25
C GLY A 3 54.73 -6.96 -31.36
N GLN A 4 53.88 -7.40 -30.44
CA GLN A 4 53.94 -8.75 -29.88
C GLN A 4 52.53 -9.21 -29.46
N LYS A 5 52.07 -10.26 -30.13
CA LYS A 5 51.05 -11.21 -29.67
C LYS A 5 51.61 -12.00 -28.50
N LEU A 6 50.78 -12.36 -27.51
CA LEU A 6 51.06 -13.49 -26.62
C LEU A 6 49.82 -14.36 -26.41
N HIS A 7 50.11 -15.65 -26.27
CA HIS A 7 49.28 -16.81 -26.59
C HIS A 7 48.30 -17.22 -25.49
N ALA A 8 47.22 -17.90 -25.92
CA ALA A 8 46.37 -18.73 -25.08
C ALA A 8 47.05 -20.07 -24.72
N PRO A 9 46.88 -20.60 -23.50
CA PRO A 9 47.34 -21.94 -23.12
C PRO A 9 46.31 -23.04 -23.44
N PRO A 10 46.73 -24.32 -23.50
CA PRO A 10 46.06 -25.36 -24.29
C PRO A 10 44.96 -26.13 -23.56
N ARG A 11 44.04 -26.68 -24.36
CA ARG A 11 43.02 -27.66 -23.96
C ARG A 11 43.67 -28.97 -23.51
N ARG A 12 43.36 -29.43 -22.29
CA ARG A 12 43.53 -30.84 -21.88
C ARG A 12 42.18 -31.55 -21.89
N LYS A 13 42.10 -32.65 -22.65
CA LYS A 13 41.09 -33.71 -22.52
C LYS A 13 41.54 -34.62 -21.38
N ILE A 14 40.66 -34.87 -20.40
CA ILE A 14 40.75 -36.03 -19.50
C ILE A 14 39.35 -36.65 -19.43
N GLY A 15 39.32 -37.99 -19.52
CA GLY A 15 38.16 -38.82 -19.75
C GLY A 15 37.26 -39.09 -18.54
N ARG A 16 36.28 -39.95 -18.83
CA ARG A 16 35.16 -40.43 -18.03
C ARG A 16 35.64 -41.19 -16.77
N ASP A 17 34.97 -40.98 -15.63
CA ASP A 17 34.16 -42.00 -14.93
C ASP A 17 33.50 -41.46 -13.63
N ALA A 18 32.15 -41.60 -13.62
CA ALA A 18 31.11 -41.74 -12.57
C ALA A 18 31.30 -41.28 -11.08
N PRO A 19 30.21 -41.16 -10.25
CA PRO A 19 28.77 -41.29 -10.52
C PRO A 19 27.90 -40.09 -10.07
N ARG A 20 26.67 -40.08 -10.60
CA ARG A 20 25.56 -39.17 -10.28
C ARG A 20 25.15 -39.26 -8.80
N ARG A 21 25.12 -38.14 -8.08
CA ARG A 21 24.29 -37.97 -6.88
C ARG A 21 23.15 -36.99 -7.17
N ARG A 22 21.92 -37.48 -6.96
CA ARG A 22 20.68 -36.69 -6.98
C ARG A 22 20.70 -35.75 -5.77
N CYS A 23 20.59 -34.45 -5.98
CA CYS A 23 20.20 -33.52 -4.90
C CYS A 23 18.69 -33.38 -4.91
N ARG A 24 18.04 -33.91 -3.86
CA ARG A 24 16.72 -33.46 -3.39
C ARG A 24 16.92 -32.15 -2.61
N PRO A 25 15.98 -31.19 -2.64
CA PRO A 25 16.02 -30.08 -1.70
C PRO A 25 15.42 -30.53 -0.37
N THR A 26 16.24 -30.54 0.69
CA THR A 26 15.78 -30.57 2.07
C THR A 26 15.50 -29.14 2.53
N ILE A 27 14.31 -28.94 3.06
CA ILE A 27 13.91 -27.80 3.86
C ILE A 27 14.68 -27.91 5.18
N GLU A 28 15.57 -26.97 5.46
CA GLU A 28 16.18 -26.81 6.78
C GLU A 28 15.90 -25.41 7.30
N ASP A 29 15.26 -25.39 8.47
CA ASP A 29 14.95 -24.22 9.28
C ASP A 29 16.23 -23.58 9.81
N ASP A 30 16.44 -22.31 9.47
CA ASP A 30 17.63 -21.55 9.87
C ASP A 30 17.43 -20.93 11.27
N TYR A 31 17.60 -21.75 12.32
CA TYR A 31 17.81 -21.25 13.69
C TYR A 31 19.30 -20.90 13.87
N ARG A 32 19.63 -19.61 13.91
CA ARG A 32 20.97 -19.15 14.30
C ARG A 32 21.13 -19.25 15.82
N HIS A 33 22.11 -20.02 16.27
CA HIS A 33 22.57 -20.06 17.66
C HIS A 33 23.85 -19.23 17.83
N ASP A 34 23.92 -18.49 18.94
CA ASP A 34 25.14 -17.79 19.37
C ASP A 34 26.10 -18.78 20.04
N ALA A 35 27.40 -18.46 20.03
CA ALA A 35 28.51 -19.33 20.45
C ALA A 35 28.55 -19.77 21.93
N ASN A 36 27.49 -19.54 22.73
CA ASN A 36 27.39 -19.92 24.14
C ASN A 36 26.15 -20.77 24.49
N GLY A 37 25.38 -21.28 23.52
CA GLY A 37 24.37 -22.31 23.77
C GLY A 37 23.22 -21.93 24.71
N LEU A 38 23.03 -20.64 25.00
CA LEU A 38 21.87 -20.14 25.74
C LEU A 38 20.80 -19.66 24.74
N PRO A 39 19.52 -20.00 24.92
CA PRO A 39 18.46 -19.43 24.10
C PRO A 39 18.45 -17.91 24.29
N GLN A 40 18.56 -17.15 23.20
CA GLN A 40 18.32 -15.72 23.24
C GLN A 40 16.90 -15.51 23.78
N SER A 41 16.81 -14.91 24.97
CA SER A 41 15.53 -14.41 25.46
C SER A 41 15.13 -13.24 24.56
N HIS A 42 14.13 -13.47 23.70
CA HIS A 42 13.45 -12.36 23.05
C HIS A 42 12.89 -11.44 24.15
N PRO A 43 13.16 -10.12 24.11
CA PRO A 43 12.55 -9.22 25.08
C PRO A 43 11.03 -9.31 24.92
N SER A 44 10.38 -9.79 25.98
CA SER A 44 8.94 -9.97 26.14
C SER A 44 8.24 -8.61 26.15
N GLY A 45 8.10 -8.02 24.96
CA GLY A 45 7.50 -6.70 24.81
C GLY A 45 7.51 -6.14 23.39
N GLN A 46 7.65 -6.98 22.36
CA GLN A 46 7.70 -6.50 20.98
C GLN A 46 6.31 -6.50 20.32
N PRO A 47 5.65 -5.34 20.15
CA PRO A 47 4.49 -5.24 19.29
C PRO A 47 4.94 -5.35 17.82
N SER A 48 4.48 -6.40 17.16
CA SER A 48 4.56 -6.56 15.70
C SER A 48 3.48 -5.67 15.05
N LEU A 49 3.91 -4.87 14.08
CA LEU A 49 3.11 -3.84 13.37
C LEU A 49 2.83 -4.27 11.91
N ALA A 50 2.59 -5.55 11.68
CA ALA A 50 2.24 -6.06 10.35
C ALA A 50 0.79 -5.70 9.96
N PRO A 51 0.51 -5.45 8.67
CA PRO A 51 -0.85 -5.25 8.19
C PRO A 51 -1.57 -6.61 8.22
N ARG A 52 -2.66 -6.68 9.00
CA ARG A 52 -3.42 -7.90 9.35
C ARG A 52 -2.52 -8.99 9.95
N HIS A 53 -2.39 -8.98 11.28
CA HIS A 53 -1.84 -10.11 12.03
C HIS A 53 -2.65 -11.37 11.71
N GLN A 54 -2.10 -12.27 10.90
CA GLN A 54 -2.62 -13.64 10.71
C GLN A 54 -2.09 -14.55 11.83
N GLY A 55 -2.27 -14.13 13.08
CA GLY A 55 -1.86 -14.89 14.27
C GLY A 55 -3.08 -15.40 15.05
N HIS A 56 -2.84 -16.29 16.03
CA HIS A 56 -3.90 -16.84 16.88
C HIS A 56 -4.76 -15.78 17.61
N TYR A 57 -4.29 -14.53 17.69
CA TYR A 57 -4.99 -13.38 18.29
C TYR A 57 -5.38 -12.29 17.28
N ALA A 58 -5.48 -12.64 15.99
CA ALA A 58 -5.91 -11.75 14.92
C ALA A 58 -7.20 -11.00 15.28
N ASP A 59 -8.16 -11.74 15.83
CA ASP A 59 -9.50 -11.27 16.17
C ASP A 59 -9.57 -10.42 17.44
N PHE A 60 -8.46 -10.22 18.16
CA PHE A 60 -8.47 -9.54 19.46
C PHE A 60 -7.61 -8.27 19.48
N ASN A 61 -6.93 -7.98 18.38
CA ASN A 61 -6.04 -6.82 18.28
C ASN A 61 -6.71 -5.63 17.57
N LEU A 62 -6.05 -4.47 17.59
CA LEU A 62 -6.56 -3.24 16.97
C LEU A 62 -6.88 -3.39 15.47
N THR A 63 -6.15 -4.22 14.73
CA THR A 63 -6.40 -4.40 13.29
C THR A 63 -7.78 -5.01 13.00
N SER A 64 -8.31 -5.80 13.93
CA SER A 64 -9.66 -6.35 13.86
C SER A 64 -10.78 -5.36 14.20
N ALA A 65 -10.43 -4.16 14.67
CA ALA A 65 -11.36 -3.11 15.08
C ALA A 65 -11.38 -1.90 14.12
N LEU A 66 -10.54 -1.89 13.08
CA LEU A 66 -10.39 -0.73 12.17
C LEU A 66 -11.63 -0.45 11.32
N ASP A 67 -12.43 -1.47 11.08
CA ASP A 67 -13.59 -1.42 10.21
C ASP A 67 -14.85 -1.78 11.01
N ARG A 68 -15.94 -1.04 10.79
CA ARG A 68 -17.27 -1.34 11.35
C ARG A 68 -18.01 -2.38 10.52
N GLY A 69 -17.74 -2.42 9.22
CA GLY A 69 -18.36 -3.36 8.28
C GLY A 69 -17.56 -3.45 6.99
N ARG A 70 -17.66 -4.59 6.32
CA ARG A 70 -17.02 -4.87 5.03
C ARG A 70 -17.99 -5.69 4.19
N LEU A 71 -18.17 -5.29 2.94
CA LEU A 71 -19.06 -5.93 1.98
C LEU A 71 -18.31 -6.09 0.66
N ASP A 72 -18.33 -7.29 0.10
CA ASP A 72 -17.66 -7.63 -1.17
C ASP A 72 -18.58 -8.44 -2.11
N ASP A 73 -19.88 -8.48 -1.82
CA ASP A 73 -20.87 -9.16 -2.63
C ASP A 73 -21.38 -8.32 -3.81
N GLU A 74 -21.91 -9.01 -4.82
CA GLU A 74 -22.38 -8.42 -6.09
C GLU A 74 -23.51 -7.40 -5.90
N LYS A 75 -24.27 -7.43 -4.79
CA LYS A 75 -25.32 -6.42 -4.57
C LYS A 75 -24.71 -5.07 -4.24
N HIS A 76 -23.54 -5.04 -3.60
CA HIS A 76 -22.89 -3.82 -3.13
C HIS A 76 -21.73 -3.38 -4.01
N VAL A 77 -20.99 -4.31 -4.61
CA VAL A 77 -19.85 -4.02 -5.48
C VAL A 77 -20.04 -4.78 -6.80
N ARG A 78 -20.30 -4.05 -7.88
CA ARG A 78 -20.31 -4.61 -9.24
C ARG A 78 -19.18 -4.02 -10.03
N MET A 79 -18.46 -4.87 -10.75
CA MET A 79 -17.39 -4.43 -11.62
C MET A 79 -17.49 -5.08 -12.99
N THR A 80 -17.25 -4.27 -14.01
CA THR A 80 -17.14 -4.71 -15.40
C THR A 80 -15.76 -4.32 -15.87
N VAL A 81 -15.05 -5.22 -16.55
CA VAL A 81 -13.72 -4.98 -17.09
C VAL A 81 -13.71 -5.11 -18.61
N TRP A 82 -12.99 -4.21 -19.25
CA TRP A 82 -12.58 -4.32 -20.64
C TRP A 82 -11.05 -4.29 -20.72
N SER A 83 -10.48 -5.11 -21.60
CA SER A 83 -9.02 -5.23 -21.77
C SER A 83 -8.60 -4.64 -23.12
N ALA A 84 -7.64 -3.73 -23.09
CA ALA A 84 -7.06 -3.20 -24.31
C ALA A 84 -6.32 -4.30 -25.09
N THR A 85 -6.29 -4.18 -26.42
CA THR A 85 -5.57 -5.14 -27.27
C THR A 85 -4.05 -4.94 -27.14
N GLY A 86 -3.34 -6.02 -26.83
CA GLY A 86 -1.88 -5.99 -26.69
C GLY A 86 -1.43 -5.02 -25.61
N MET A 87 -0.45 -4.17 -25.94
CA MET A 87 0.10 -3.18 -25.00
C MET A 87 -0.41 -1.76 -25.28
N ALA A 88 -1.56 -1.63 -25.95
CA ALA A 88 -2.19 -0.35 -26.19
C ALA A 88 -2.53 0.37 -24.87
N LYS A 89 -2.51 1.70 -24.92
CA LYS A 89 -2.83 2.58 -23.79
C LYS A 89 -4.01 3.46 -24.21
N PRO A 90 -5.23 2.92 -24.16
CA PRO A 90 -6.41 3.67 -24.54
C PRO A 90 -6.59 4.85 -23.58
N THR A 91 -6.99 5.97 -24.13
CA THR A 91 -7.46 7.15 -23.40
C THR A 91 -8.71 6.81 -22.58
N PHE A 92 -9.12 7.72 -21.70
CA PHE A 92 -10.36 7.58 -20.94
C PHE A 92 -11.57 7.30 -21.84
N VAL A 93 -11.73 8.08 -22.92
CA VAL A 93 -12.85 7.94 -23.86
C VAL A 93 -12.87 6.57 -24.52
N GLU A 94 -11.72 6.09 -24.98
CA GLU A 94 -11.59 4.77 -25.61
C GLU A 94 -11.83 3.63 -24.60
N GLY A 95 -11.34 3.77 -23.37
CA GLY A 95 -11.54 2.81 -22.29
C GLY A 95 -13.00 2.66 -21.90
N VAL A 96 -13.71 3.78 -21.74
CA VAL A 96 -15.15 3.81 -21.45
C VAL A 96 -15.96 3.26 -22.63
N ALA A 97 -15.59 3.58 -23.87
CA ALA A 97 -16.23 2.98 -25.05
C ALA A 97 -16.05 1.46 -25.09
N GLY A 98 -14.85 0.97 -24.74
CA GLY A 98 -14.55 -0.45 -24.66
C GLY A 98 -15.40 -1.19 -23.61
N LEU A 99 -15.67 -0.55 -22.46
CA LEU A 99 -16.55 -1.06 -21.42
C LEU A 99 -18.01 -1.24 -21.86
N GLY A 100 -18.45 -0.51 -22.91
CA GLY A 100 -19.77 -0.66 -23.51
C GLY A 100 -19.84 -1.68 -24.66
N SER A 101 -18.72 -2.33 -25.01
CA SER A 101 -18.65 -3.31 -26.10
C SER A 101 -18.95 -4.73 -25.64
N ASP A 102 -19.22 -5.64 -26.58
CA ASP A 102 -19.43 -7.08 -26.33
C ASP A 102 -18.18 -7.80 -25.78
N LEU A 103 -17.02 -7.13 -25.76
CA LEU A 103 -15.78 -7.65 -25.19
C LEU A 103 -15.66 -7.39 -23.68
N ALA A 104 -16.51 -6.53 -23.13
CA ALA A 104 -16.56 -6.28 -21.70
C ALA A 104 -17.11 -7.50 -20.96
N ARG A 105 -16.54 -7.80 -19.79
CA ARG A 105 -16.95 -8.95 -18.97
C ARG A 105 -17.07 -8.56 -17.51
N THR A 106 -17.83 -9.34 -16.74
CA THR A 106 -17.86 -9.21 -15.29
C THR A 106 -16.46 -9.40 -14.71
N TYR A 107 -16.11 -8.57 -13.74
CA TYR A 107 -14.86 -8.64 -12.99
C TYR A 107 -15.17 -8.78 -11.52
N GLN A 108 -14.47 -9.70 -10.85
CA GLN A 108 -14.69 -9.96 -9.44
C GLN A 108 -13.38 -10.26 -8.71
N LYS A 109 -13.45 -10.15 -7.39
CA LYS A 109 -12.34 -10.50 -6.51
C LYS A 109 -11.86 -11.92 -6.78
N GLY A 110 -10.57 -12.06 -6.98
CA GLY A 110 -9.91 -13.30 -7.35
C GLY A 110 -9.66 -13.51 -8.84
N ASP A 111 -10.23 -12.67 -9.71
CA ASP A 111 -9.91 -12.68 -11.15
C ASP A 111 -8.48 -12.18 -11.40
N TRP A 112 -7.94 -12.55 -12.56
CA TRP A 112 -6.59 -12.20 -12.99
C TRP A 112 -6.60 -11.23 -14.18
N LEU A 113 -5.65 -10.29 -14.16
CA LEU A 113 -5.35 -9.36 -15.26
C LEU A 113 -3.88 -9.50 -15.68
N GLY A 114 -3.65 -9.48 -16.99
CA GLY A 114 -2.35 -9.73 -17.60
C GLY A 114 -2.47 -9.93 -19.12
N PRO A 115 -1.35 -10.14 -19.82
CA PRO A 115 0.02 -10.23 -19.28
C PRO A 115 0.67 -8.87 -19.01
N SER A 116 1.96 -8.83 -18.68
CA SER A 116 2.70 -7.63 -18.33
C SER A 116 2.49 -6.47 -19.30
N TRP A 117 2.30 -5.28 -18.74
CA TRP A 117 2.12 -4.00 -19.42
C TRP A 117 0.85 -3.86 -20.28
N THR A 118 -0.10 -4.77 -20.14
CA THR A 118 -1.46 -4.57 -20.65
C THR A 118 -2.20 -3.55 -19.80
N ASN A 119 -3.22 -2.93 -20.39
CA ASN A 119 -4.09 -1.97 -19.71
C ASN A 119 -5.53 -2.48 -19.72
N HIS A 120 -6.20 -2.31 -18.60
CA HIS A 120 -7.57 -2.74 -18.40
C HIS A 120 -8.36 -1.58 -17.82
N TRP A 121 -9.58 -1.38 -18.32
CA TRP A 121 -10.52 -0.41 -17.78
C TRP A 121 -11.58 -1.15 -16.99
N VAL A 122 -11.82 -0.70 -15.76
CA VAL A 122 -12.80 -1.28 -14.86
C VAL A 122 -13.85 -0.22 -14.54
N HIS A 123 -15.11 -0.48 -14.87
CA HIS A 123 -16.24 0.30 -14.35
C HIS A 123 -16.68 -0.31 -13.04
N VAL A 124 -16.69 0.49 -11.98
CA VAL A 124 -17.09 0.07 -10.64
C VAL A 124 -18.39 0.78 -10.29
N VAL A 125 -19.40 0.00 -9.90
CA VAL A 125 -20.67 0.49 -9.38
C VAL A 125 -20.83 0.04 -7.94
N LEU A 126 -20.85 1.00 -7.02
CA LEU A 126 -21.04 0.77 -5.59
C LEU A 126 -22.48 1.11 -5.21
N ASN A 127 -23.18 0.16 -4.61
CA ASN A 127 -24.47 0.40 -3.95
C ASN A 127 -24.24 0.42 -2.44
N ILE A 128 -24.51 1.57 -1.81
CA ILE A 128 -24.12 1.83 -0.42
C ILE A 128 -25.33 1.60 0.50
N PRO A 129 -25.28 0.63 1.41
CA PRO A 129 -26.43 0.25 2.22
C PRO A 129 -26.79 1.35 3.23
N GLU A 130 -28.07 1.39 3.62
CA GLU A 130 -28.58 2.40 4.57
C GLU A 130 -27.80 2.46 5.90
N ALA A 131 -27.34 1.32 6.39
CA ALA A 131 -26.51 1.23 7.60
C ALA A 131 -25.21 2.06 7.47
N PHE A 132 -24.57 2.08 6.30
CA PHE A 132 -23.35 2.84 6.08
C PHE A 132 -23.67 4.34 5.98
N ARG A 133 -24.76 4.69 5.30
CA ARG A 133 -25.22 6.07 5.12
C ARG A 133 -25.49 6.78 6.44
N LYS A 134 -26.17 6.11 7.36
CA LYS A 134 -26.56 6.64 8.68
C LYS A 134 -25.43 6.71 9.70
N SER A 135 -24.31 6.01 9.47
CA SER A 135 -23.24 5.88 10.46
C SER A 135 -22.47 7.17 10.75
N GLY A 136 -22.43 8.12 9.80
CA GLY A 136 -21.57 9.30 9.87
C GLY A 136 -20.08 9.04 9.61
N GLU A 137 -19.66 7.77 9.50
CA GLU A 137 -18.27 7.38 9.29
C GLU A 137 -17.90 7.42 7.79
N PRO A 138 -16.59 7.51 7.46
CA PRO A 138 -16.11 7.40 6.09
C PRO A 138 -16.40 6.01 5.49
N VAL A 139 -16.90 6.01 4.27
CA VAL A 139 -17.02 4.79 3.44
C VAL A 139 -15.83 4.77 2.50
N ILE A 140 -15.13 3.64 2.46
CA ILE A 140 -13.92 3.44 1.67
C ILE A 140 -14.16 2.28 0.71
N PHE A 141 -13.83 2.48 -0.56
CA PHE A 141 -13.68 1.39 -1.51
C PHE A 141 -12.22 0.94 -1.51
N GLU A 142 -11.97 -0.27 -1.03
CA GLU A 142 -10.65 -0.91 -1.05
C GLU A 142 -10.50 -1.72 -2.34
N PHE A 143 -9.61 -1.28 -3.23
CA PHE A 143 -9.35 -1.93 -4.52
C PHE A 143 -7.87 -2.26 -4.65
N ASP A 144 -7.53 -3.56 -4.64
CA ASP A 144 -6.16 -4.04 -4.76
C ASP A 144 -5.99 -4.97 -5.96
N PRO A 145 -5.61 -4.42 -7.13
CA PRO A 145 -5.37 -5.21 -8.32
C PRO A 145 -3.98 -5.88 -8.29
N GLY A 146 -3.22 -5.79 -7.20
CA GLY A 146 -1.85 -6.29 -7.10
C GLY A 146 -0.80 -5.46 -7.86
N CYS A 147 -1.24 -4.44 -8.60
CA CYS A 147 -0.43 -3.62 -9.47
C CYS A 147 -0.89 -2.15 -9.43
N GLU A 148 -0.45 -1.33 -10.38
CA GLU A 148 -0.78 0.08 -10.44
C GLU A 148 -2.17 0.34 -11.03
N GLY A 149 -2.85 1.38 -10.55
CA GLY A 149 -4.09 1.86 -11.15
C GLY A 149 -4.34 3.36 -10.96
N LEU A 150 -5.24 3.92 -11.76
CA LEU A 150 -5.70 5.31 -11.68
C LEU A 150 -7.23 5.33 -11.62
N ILE A 151 -7.77 5.98 -10.59
CA ILE A 151 -9.22 6.17 -10.45
C ILE A 151 -9.62 7.46 -11.15
N TYR A 152 -10.69 7.39 -11.93
CA TYR A 152 -11.36 8.50 -12.58
C TYR A 152 -12.81 8.60 -12.09
N ASN A 153 -13.34 9.82 -12.05
CA ASN A 153 -14.79 10.02 -11.94
C ASN A 153 -15.49 9.72 -13.27
N MET A 154 -16.81 9.93 -13.31
CA MET A 154 -17.63 9.68 -14.50
C MET A 154 -17.32 10.65 -15.66
N GLU A 155 -16.78 11.83 -15.34
CA GLU A 155 -16.41 12.86 -16.31
C GLU A 155 -15.00 12.67 -16.90
N GLY A 156 -14.22 11.72 -16.38
CA GLY A 156 -12.84 11.46 -16.84
C GLY A 156 -11.76 12.26 -16.13
N HIS A 157 -12.07 12.94 -15.03
CA HIS A 157 -11.07 13.57 -14.19
C HIS A 157 -10.36 12.54 -13.30
N PRO A 158 -9.02 12.50 -13.31
CA PRO A 158 -8.26 11.61 -12.43
C PRO A 158 -8.39 12.07 -10.98
N LEU A 159 -8.81 11.15 -10.11
CA LEU A 159 -8.98 11.40 -8.68
C LEU A 159 -7.69 11.12 -7.90
N HIS A 160 -7.21 9.88 -7.96
CA HIS A 160 -5.95 9.47 -7.38
C HIS A 160 -5.53 8.08 -7.86
N ALA A 161 -4.30 7.69 -7.55
CA ALA A 161 -3.75 6.39 -7.90
C ALA A 161 -4.00 5.30 -6.86
N ILE A 162 -3.85 4.07 -7.35
CA ILE A 162 -3.75 2.83 -6.59
C ILE A 162 -2.36 2.25 -6.81
N THR A 163 -1.74 1.81 -5.73
CA THR A 163 -0.52 1.00 -5.72
C THR A 163 -0.85 -0.27 -4.96
N GLY A 164 -1.23 -1.31 -5.69
CA GLY A 164 -1.57 -2.62 -5.15
C GLY A 164 -0.34 -3.45 -4.76
N GLY A 165 -0.57 -4.62 -4.20
CA GLY A 165 0.48 -5.55 -3.79
C GLY A 165 0.82 -5.48 -2.29
N ALA A 166 1.91 -6.14 -1.91
CA ALA A 166 2.31 -6.24 -0.50
C ALA A 166 3.04 -4.97 -0.03
N ASN A 167 2.76 -4.54 1.20
CA ASN A 167 3.61 -3.56 1.87
C ASN A 167 5.02 -4.13 2.06
N SER A 168 6.05 -3.33 1.82
CA SER A 168 7.41 -3.74 2.11
C SER A 168 7.64 -3.99 3.59
N ARG A 169 8.58 -4.90 3.86
CA ARG A 169 9.02 -5.19 5.22
C ARG A 169 9.84 -4.00 5.75
N LYS A 170 9.75 -3.77 7.07
CA LYS A 170 10.38 -2.63 7.76
C LYS A 170 11.92 -2.64 7.72
N ASP A 171 12.51 -3.80 7.46
CA ASP A 171 13.94 -4.07 7.29
C ASP A 171 14.39 -4.02 5.82
N GLY A 172 13.49 -3.69 4.89
CA GLY A 172 13.84 -3.46 3.49
C GLY A 172 14.87 -2.33 3.40
N ALA A 173 15.90 -2.53 2.57
CA ALA A 173 16.87 -1.48 2.29
C ALA A 173 16.14 -0.20 1.78
N PRO A 174 16.59 1.01 2.13
CA PRO A 174 16.02 2.25 1.59
C PRO A 174 15.88 2.18 0.06
N GLY A 175 14.70 2.54 -0.47
CA GLY A 175 14.37 2.40 -1.89
C GLY A 175 13.83 1.02 -2.31
N THR A 176 13.80 0.03 -1.41
CA THR A 176 13.11 -1.25 -1.63
C THR A 176 11.69 -1.28 -1.07
N ALA A 177 11.29 -0.20 -0.38
CA ALA A 177 9.97 -0.06 0.21
C ALA A 177 8.87 0.21 -0.84
N GLU A 178 7.90 -0.68 -0.95
CA GLU A 178 6.65 -0.52 -1.69
C GLU A 178 5.55 -0.37 -0.65
N ASP A 179 5.02 0.85 -0.48
CA ASP A 179 3.85 1.06 0.36
C ASP A 179 2.60 0.95 -0.49
N ARG A 180 1.72 0.04 -0.07
CA ARG A 180 0.43 -0.22 -0.68
C ARG A 180 -0.50 0.96 -0.43
N ARG A 181 -1.18 1.44 -1.48
CA ARG A 181 -2.24 2.45 -1.42
C ARG A 181 -3.43 1.94 -2.21
N ILE A 182 -4.47 1.48 -1.52
CA ILE A 182 -5.63 0.81 -2.13
C ILE A 182 -6.97 1.44 -1.72
N ASP A 183 -6.92 2.48 -0.90
CA ASP A 183 -8.09 3.11 -0.31
C ASP A 183 -8.60 4.24 -1.23
N HIS A 184 -9.87 4.18 -1.60
CA HIS A 184 -10.60 5.29 -2.20
C HIS A 184 -11.73 5.73 -1.29
N ILE A 185 -11.65 6.96 -0.77
CA ILE A 185 -12.70 7.50 0.10
C ILE A 185 -13.88 7.91 -0.79
N VAL A 186 -15.05 7.31 -0.56
CA VAL A 186 -16.27 7.64 -1.30
C VAL A 186 -16.77 9.03 -0.86
N PRO A 187 -17.05 9.96 -1.78
CA PRO A 187 -17.56 11.29 -1.44
C PRO A 187 -18.84 11.24 -0.60
N ARG A 188 -19.00 12.18 0.34
CA ARG A 188 -20.08 12.13 1.34
C ARG A 188 -21.46 12.28 0.69
N GLU A 189 -21.55 13.06 -0.35
CA GLU A 189 -22.71 13.25 -1.22
C GLU A 189 -23.12 11.94 -1.88
N ALA A 190 -22.17 11.17 -2.40
CA ALA A 190 -22.42 9.87 -3.03
C ALA A 190 -22.82 8.80 -1.99
N VAL A 191 -22.20 8.83 -0.81
CA VAL A 191 -22.65 8.02 0.34
C VAL A 191 -24.10 8.33 0.65
N THR A 192 -24.48 9.59 0.76
CA THR A 192 -25.86 10.00 1.07
C THR A 192 -26.84 9.56 -0.01
N ALA A 193 -26.47 9.70 -1.29
CA ALA A 193 -27.24 9.23 -2.43
C ALA A 193 -27.41 7.71 -2.48
N GLY A 194 -26.50 6.95 -1.86
CA GLY A 194 -26.55 5.49 -1.79
C GLY A 194 -26.00 4.78 -3.02
N ARG A 195 -25.41 5.52 -3.96
CA ARG A 195 -24.79 4.97 -5.16
C ARG A 195 -23.57 5.81 -5.55
N TYR A 196 -22.52 5.14 -6.00
CA TYR A 196 -21.31 5.77 -6.49
C TYR A 196 -20.71 4.97 -7.65
N GLU A 197 -20.25 5.66 -8.68
CA GLU A 197 -19.68 5.05 -9.88
C GLU A 197 -18.35 5.72 -10.22
N ILE A 198 -17.37 4.89 -10.58
CA ILE A 198 -16.02 5.32 -10.96
C ILE A 198 -15.47 4.42 -12.05
N TYR A 199 -14.47 4.92 -12.76
CA TYR A 199 -13.65 4.12 -13.67
C TYR A 199 -12.25 3.94 -13.08
N ILE A 200 -11.66 2.78 -13.28
CA ILE A 200 -10.28 2.49 -12.86
C ILE A 200 -9.51 1.98 -14.06
N GLU A 201 -8.47 2.70 -14.44
CA GLU A 201 -7.46 2.22 -15.38
C GLU A 201 -6.43 1.41 -14.58
N VAL A 202 -6.31 0.12 -14.89
CA VAL A 202 -5.35 -0.81 -14.27
C VAL A 202 -4.24 -1.12 -15.26
N SER A 203 -3.00 -0.86 -14.87
CA SER A 203 -1.80 -1.18 -15.66
C SER A 203 -1.07 -2.35 -15.04
N VAL A 204 -0.86 -3.42 -15.82
CA VAL A 204 -0.25 -4.67 -15.33
C VAL A 204 1.28 -4.50 -15.18
N ASN A 205 1.68 -3.74 -14.17
CA ASN A 205 3.06 -3.62 -13.73
C ASN A 205 3.12 -3.20 -12.26
N GLY A 206 4.19 -3.61 -11.56
CA GLY A 206 4.44 -3.14 -10.21
C GLY A 206 4.95 -1.69 -10.18
N LEU A 207 5.11 -1.13 -8.96
CA LEU A 207 5.66 0.20 -8.75
C LEU A 207 7.03 0.36 -9.43
N PHE A 208 7.84 -0.71 -9.39
CA PHE A 208 9.19 -0.78 -9.97
C PHE A 208 9.29 -1.71 -11.18
N GLY A 209 8.21 -1.85 -11.97
CA GLY A 209 8.17 -2.70 -13.15
C GLY A 209 7.87 -4.17 -12.83
N VAL A 210 8.34 -5.08 -13.69
CA VAL A 210 8.00 -6.52 -13.65
C VAL A 210 9.23 -7.40 -13.90
N GLY A 211 10.27 -7.30 -13.08
CA GLY A 211 11.49 -8.10 -13.26
C GLY A 211 11.27 -9.62 -13.10
N ILE A 212 11.97 -10.43 -13.90
CA ILE A 212 11.89 -11.90 -13.84
C ILE A 212 12.21 -12.45 -12.45
N ASN A 213 11.46 -13.49 -12.05
CA ASN A 213 11.58 -14.18 -10.76
C ASN A 213 11.44 -13.24 -9.55
N GLY A 214 10.75 -12.10 -9.71
CA GLY A 214 10.57 -11.09 -8.67
C GLY A 214 11.79 -10.21 -8.42
N PHE A 215 12.86 -10.33 -9.21
CA PHE A 215 14.05 -9.49 -9.08
C PHE A 215 13.93 -8.23 -9.95
N ARG A 216 13.67 -7.09 -9.31
CA ARG A 216 13.36 -5.80 -9.97
C ARG A 216 14.38 -5.38 -11.06
N HIS A 217 15.67 -5.60 -10.83
CA HIS A 217 16.73 -5.19 -11.78
C HIS A 217 17.04 -6.23 -12.87
N GLN A 218 16.26 -7.30 -12.96
CA GLN A 218 16.34 -8.23 -14.07
C GLN A 218 15.53 -7.72 -15.27
N ARG A 219 15.76 -8.33 -16.43
CA ARG A 219 14.91 -8.11 -17.61
C ARG A 219 13.43 -8.31 -17.25
N PRO A 220 12.51 -7.57 -17.89
CA PRO A 220 11.09 -7.71 -17.58
C PRO A 220 10.59 -9.11 -17.94
N ASP A 221 9.80 -9.69 -17.05
CA ASP A 221 8.94 -10.82 -17.31
C ASP A 221 7.71 -10.31 -18.07
N MET A 222 7.51 -10.83 -19.28
CA MET A 222 6.41 -10.40 -20.15
C MET A 222 5.12 -11.20 -19.91
N ASN A 223 5.11 -12.15 -18.96
CA ASN A 223 3.99 -13.04 -18.68
C ASN A 223 3.44 -12.89 -17.25
N VAL A 224 3.70 -11.75 -16.59
CA VAL A 224 3.16 -11.48 -15.26
C VAL A 224 1.67 -11.22 -15.36
N SER A 225 0.92 -11.81 -14.44
CA SER A 225 -0.48 -11.49 -14.20
C SER A 225 -0.67 -11.18 -12.73
N PHE A 226 -1.55 -10.25 -12.42
CA PHE A 226 -1.92 -9.92 -11.04
C PHE A 226 -3.34 -10.36 -10.75
N LYS A 227 -3.54 -10.87 -9.54
CA LYS A 227 -4.84 -11.29 -9.02
C LYS A 227 -5.49 -10.13 -8.27
N LEU A 228 -6.78 -9.88 -8.49
CA LEU A 228 -7.54 -8.94 -7.69
C LEU A 228 -7.66 -9.47 -6.25
N ALA A 229 -6.92 -8.86 -5.33
CA ALA A 229 -6.84 -9.29 -3.94
C ALA A 229 -8.01 -8.77 -3.09
N SER A 230 -8.50 -7.57 -3.39
CA SER A 230 -9.59 -6.92 -2.66
C SER A 230 -10.38 -5.99 -3.59
N ALA A 231 -11.70 -5.96 -3.40
CA ALA A 231 -12.63 -5.07 -4.07
C ALA A 231 -13.82 -4.89 -3.12
N ASP A 232 -13.54 -4.29 -1.96
CA ASP A 232 -14.43 -4.35 -0.81
C ASP A 232 -14.96 -2.94 -0.48
N LEU A 233 -16.25 -2.83 -0.19
CA LEU A 233 -16.87 -1.63 0.38
C LEU A 233 -16.74 -1.69 1.90
N VAL A 234 -16.00 -0.75 2.48
CA VAL A 234 -15.59 -0.75 3.88
C VAL A 234 -16.17 0.44 4.59
N LEU A 235 -16.84 0.20 5.72
CA LEU A 235 -17.20 1.25 6.65
C LEU A 235 -16.08 1.42 7.67
N ALA A 236 -15.33 2.51 7.58
CA ALA A 236 -14.21 2.75 8.48
C ALA A 236 -14.68 3.03 9.91
N ARG A 237 -13.82 2.71 10.89
CA ARG A 237 -13.92 3.21 12.26
C ARG A 237 -12.84 4.27 12.45
N SER A 238 -13.20 5.55 12.27
CA SER A 238 -12.23 6.65 12.18
C SER A 238 -11.33 6.72 13.42
N GLU A 239 -11.91 6.63 14.61
CA GLU A 239 -11.16 6.69 15.87
C GLU A 239 -10.18 5.52 16.03
N ALA A 240 -10.51 4.33 15.52
CA ALA A 240 -9.59 3.18 15.60
C ALA A 240 -8.45 3.29 14.60
N ARG A 241 -8.72 3.79 13.38
CA ARG A 241 -7.66 4.09 12.40
C ARG A 241 -6.74 5.20 12.93
N ALA A 242 -7.29 6.22 13.58
CA ALA A 242 -6.51 7.26 14.23
C ALA A 242 -5.68 6.71 15.40
N LEU A 243 -6.24 5.81 16.23
CA LEU A 243 -5.49 5.11 17.28
C LEU A 243 -4.33 4.28 16.71
N GLN A 244 -4.52 3.67 15.54
CA GLN A 244 -3.45 2.92 14.88
C GLN A 244 -2.27 3.83 14.53
N ILE A 245 -2.54 5.05 14.05
CA ILE A 245 -1.51 6.05 13.78
C ILE A 245 -0.86 6.54 15.08
N ASP A 246 -1.65 6.90 16.08
CA ASP A 246 -1.14 7.33 17.39
C ASP A 246 -0.20 6.28 18.00
N PHE A 247 -0.61 5.01 17.99
CA PHE A 247 0.20 3.91 18.50
C PHE A 247 1.47 3.70 17.66
N LYS A 248 1.40 3.84 16.34
CA LYS A 248 2.57 3.77 15.45
C LYS A 248 3.60 4.85 15.80
N VAL A 249 3.15 6.09 16.02
CA VAL A 249 4.02 7.21 16.41
C VAL A 249 4.63 6.97 17.80
N LEU A 250 3.85 6.53 18.79
CA LEU A 250 4.37 6.18 20.12
C LEU A 250 5.43 5.08 20.04
N ALA A 251 5.19 4.04 19.26
CA ALA A 251 6.14 2.95 19.06
C ALA A 251 7.43 3.43 18.39
N GLN A 252 7.35 4.37 17.45
CA GLN A 252 8.53 4.98 16.83
C GLN A 252 9.32 5.84 17.83
N LEU A 253 8.64 6.68 18.63
CA LEU A 253 9.28 7.48 19.68
C LEU A 253 9.95 6.61 20.75
N ALA A 254 9.31 5.51 21.12
CA ALA A 254 9.84 4.56 22.10
C ALA A 254 11.07 3.80 21.58
N ARG A 255 11.17 3.56 20.27
CA ARG A 255 12.26 2.85 19.60
C ARG A 255 13.28 3.78 18.93
N ALA A 256 13.18 5.09 19.17
CA ALA A 256 14.14 6.04 18.66
C ALA A 256 15.55 5.70 19.19
N GLU A 257 16.57 5.96 18.40
CA GLU A 257 17.95 5.74 18.78
C GLU A 257 18.28 6.54 20.06
N GLU A 258 18.98 5.90 21.00
CA GLU A 258 19.22 6.41 22.37
C GLU A 258 17.96 6.78 23.17
N GLY A 259 16.79 6.26 22.77
CA GLY A 259 15.48 6.57 23.38
C GLY A 259 15.42 6.35 24.90
N GLU A 260 16.16 5.39 25.45
CA GLU A 260 16.21 5.16 26.91
C GLU A 260 16.72 6.37 27.73
N ARG A 261 17.49 7.25 27.08
CA ARG A 261 18.03 8.48 27.69
C ARG A 261 17.02 9.63 27.71
N TRP A 262 15.98 9.57 26.87
CA TRP A 262 15.04 10.66 26.67
C TRP A 262 13.72 10.45 27.42
N ALA A 263 13.29 11.46 28.18
CA ALA A 263 12.04 11.40 28.95
C ALA A 263 10.80 11.21 28.06
N VAL A 264 10.79 11.77 26.84
CA VAL A 264 9.68 11.61 25.89
C VAL A 264 9.55 10.16 25.43
N SER A 265 10.65 9.51 25.06
CA SER A 265 10.66 8.11 24.63
C SER A 265 10.21 7.15 25.75
N ARG A 266 10.63 7.38 27.01
CA ARG A 266 10.15 6.59 28.16
C ARG A 266 8.65 6.78 28.43
N ARG A 267 8.15 8.01 28.30
CA ARG A 267 6.70 8.29 28.40
C ARG A 267 5.93 7.64 27.25
N ALA A 268 6.46 7.68 26.03
CA ALA A 268 5.86 7.04 24.87
C ALA A 268 5.78 5.51 25.04
N LEU A 269 6.85 4.87 25.54
CA LEU A 269 6.87 3.44 25.84
C LEU A 269 5.82 3.07 26.89
N ARG A 270 5.75 3.83 27.99
CA ARG A 270 4.72 3.65 29.03
C ARG A 270 3.32 3.78 28.44
N ALA A 271 3.04 4.84 27.70
CA ALA A 271 1.74 5.09 27.09
C ALA A 271 1.37 3.97 26.10
N ALA A 272 2.32 3.49 25.29
CA ALA A 272 2.10 2.36 24.39
C ALA A 272 1.72 1.08 25.17
N ASN A 273 2.42 0.76 26.27
CA ASN A 273 2.06 -0.37 27.12
C ASN A 273 0.68 -0.19 27.77
N GLU A 274 0.35 1.01 28.22
CA GLU A 274 -0.97 1.32 28.78
C GLU A 274 -2.08 1.19 27.72
N VAL A 275 -1.86 1.62 26.49
CA VAL A 275 -2.76 1.36 25.35
C VAL A 275 -2.91 -0.14 25.11
N MET A 276 -1.82 -0.91 25.07
CA MET A 276 -1.90 -2.37 24.90
C MET A 276 -2.66 -3.06 26.03
N ASN A 277 -2.57 -2.54 27.25
CA ASN A 277 -3.28 -3.07 28.41
C ASN A 277 -4.77 -2.67 28.40
N ALA A 278 -5.07 -1.43 28.01
CA ALA A 278 -6.43 -0.91 27.95
C ALA A 278 -7.22 -1.46 26.74
N PHE A 279 -6.56 -1.72 25.62
CA PHE A 279 -7.20 -2.29 24.45
C PHE A 279 -7.57 -3.75 24.72
N ARG A 280 -8.86 -3.97 24.96
CA ARG A 280 -9.46 -5.29 25.13
C ARG A 280 -10.66 -5.35 24.21
N ARG A 281 -10.64 -6.35 23.32
CA ARG A 281 -11.76 -6.67 22.44
C ARG A 281 -12.32 -8.01 22.87
N SER A 282 -13.61 -8.07 23.10
CA SER A 282 -14.37 -9.31 23.29
C SER A 282 -15.29 -9.54 22.10
N LYS A 283 -15.81 -10.76 21.98
CA LYS A 283 -16.79 -11.07 20.92
C LYS A 283 -18.11 -10.35 21.24
N GLY A 284 -18.52 -9.43 20.37
CA GLY A 284 -19.79 -8.70 20.50
C GLY A 284 -19.66 -7.19 20.71
N ASP A 285 -18.50 -6.70 21.14
CA ASP A 285 -18.26 -5.27 21.49
C ASP A 285 -18.53 -4.30 20.34
N GLY A 286 -18.45 -4.78 19.10
CA GLY A 286 -18.74 -3.99 17.90
C GLY A 286 -20.23 -3.63 17.76
N VAL A 287 -21.13 -4.38 18.39
CA VAL A 287 -22.59 -4.17 18.33
C VAL A 287 -23.09 -3.35 19.52
N THR A 288 -22.48 -3.53 20.70
CA THR A 288 -22.86 -2.83 21.94
C THR A 288 -22.34 -1.40 22.02
N GLY A 289 -21.39 -1.01 21.15
CA GLY A 289 -20.73 0.30 21.18
C GLY A 289 -19.59 0.39 22.19
N GLU A 290 -19.37 -0.63 23.01
CA GLU A 290 -18.30 -0.67 24.01
C GLU A 290 -16.91 -0.55 23.37
N LEU A 291 -16.72 -1.11 22.17
CA LEU A 291 -15.45 -1.00 21.46
C LEU A 291 -15.10 0.46 21.11
N ASP A 292 -16.10 1.32 20.88
CA ASP A 292 -15.85 2.75 20.64
C ASP A 292 -15.35 3.45 21.92
N LEU A 293 -15.89 3.08 23.09
CA LEU A 293 -15.40 3.58 24.38
C LEU A 293 -13.98 3.10 24.68
N VAL A 294 -13.67 1.83 24.40
CA VAL A 294 -12.31 1.26 24.56
C VAL A 294 -11.32 2.01 23.67
N VAL A 295 -11.67 2.23 22.40
CA VAL A 295 -10.84 2.98 21.44
C VAL A 295 -10.63 4.41 21.93
N SER A 296 -11.70 5.11 22.35
CA SER A 296 -11.61 6.49 22.87
C SER A 296 -10.66 6.59 24.07
N ARG A 297 -10.77 5.67 25.03
CA ARG A 297 -9.87 5.60 26.20
C ARG A 297 -8.42 5.39 25.77
N CYS A 298 -8.17 4.51 24.80
CA CYS A 298 -6.83 4.30 24.27
C CYS A 298 -6.27 5.55 23.57
N ARG A 299 -7.12 6.30 22.83
CA ARG A 299 -6.74 7.59 22.23
C ARG A 299 -6.35 8.60 23.30
N GLU A 300 -7.09 8.67 24.41
CA GLU A 300 -6.77 9.58 25.53
C GLU A 300 -5.40 9.28 26.14
N ILE A 301 -5.09 8.00 26.37
CA ILE A 301 -3.76 7.57 26.84
C ILE A 301 -2.68 8.03 25.86
N ALA A 302 -2.88 7.82 24.55
CA ALA A 302 -1.90 8.23 23.55
C ALA A 302 -1.73 9.76 23.48
N ARG A 303 -2.83 10.51 23.58
CA ARG A 303 -2.86 11.97 23.60
C ARG A 303 -2.12 12.57 24.81
N SER A 304 -1.97 11.83 25.91
CA SER A 304 -1.15 12.28 27.06
C SER A 304 0.32 12.56 26.68
N VAL A 305 0.82 11.94 25.60
CA VAL A 305 2.17 12.14 25.07
C VAL A 305 2.15 12.95 23.78
N LEU A 306 1.26 12.63 22.84
CA LEU A 306 1.25 13.22 21.50
C LEU A 306 0.50 14.57 21.44
N GLY A 307 -0.39 14.82 22.39
CA GLY A 307 -1.40 15.87 22.26
C GLY A 307 -2.45 15.56 21.19
N HIS A 308 -3.26 16.56 20.84
CA HIS A 308 -4.30 16.46 19.81
C HIS A 308 -3.71 16.69 18.40
N ILE A 309 -2.92 15.74 17.91
CA ILE A 309 -2.26 15.85 16.60
C ILE A 309 -3.25 15.97 15.43
N ASP A 310 -4.45 15.42 15.59
CA ASP A 310 -5.57 15.44 14.65
C ASP A 310 -6.20 16.83 14.48
N LYS A 311 -6.15 17.67 15.53
CA LYS A 311 -6.64 19.06 15.49
C LYS A 311 -5.57 20.05 14.99
N GLY A 312 -4.39 19.56 14.62
CA GLY A 312 -3.24 20.35 14.22
C GLY A 312 -2.46 20.91 15.41
N VAL A 313 -1.18 21.20 15.18
CA VAL A 313 -0.29 21.77 16.18
C VAL A 313 -0.64 23.26 16.37
N THR A 314 -1.11 23.62 17.57
CA THR A 314 -1.44 25.00 17.96
C THR A 314 -0.29 25.70 18.71
N SER A 315 0.72 24.95 19.14
CA SER A 315 1.87 25.49 19.86
C SER A 315 2.84 26.19 18.91
N LYS A 316 3.36 27.35 19.32
CA LYS A 316 4.46 28.02 18.62
C LYS A 316 5.72 27.16 18.76
N PRO A 317 6.45 26.86 17.66
CA PRO A 317 7.69 26.10 17.76
C PRO A 317 8.68 26.85 18.65
N SER A 318 9.32 26.14 19.58
CA SER A 318 10.44 26.70 20.34
C SER A 318 11.59 26.95 19.37
N ARG A 319 12.19 28.14 19.43
CA ARG A 319 13.18 28.68 18.49
C ARG A 319 14.48 27.88 18.28
N ALA A 320 14.65 26.73 18.94
CA ALA A 320 15.94 26.05 19.03
C ALA A 320 16.28 25.13 17.83
N ALA A 321 15.29 24.62 17.09
CA ALA A 321 15.51 23.89 15.83
C ALA A 321 14.21 23.82 15.02
N MET A 322 14.27 24.08 13.71
CA MET A 322 13.14 23.93 12.79
C MET A 322 13.42 22.80 11.81
N ILE A 323 12.47 21.89 11.65
CA ILE A 323 12.50 20.84 10.64
C ILE A 323 11.42 21.16 9.60
N TRP A 324 11.81 21.22 8.33
CA TRP A 324 10.89 21.42 7.21
C TRP A 324 10.66 20.09 6.51
N GLY A 325 9.41 19.65 6.43
CA GLY A 325 8.99 18.51 5.63
C GLY A 325 8.33 19.00 4.35
N ILE A 326 8.80 18.51 3.20
CA ILE A 326 8.21 18.79 1.89
C ILE A 326 7.91 17.44 1.22
N GLY A 327 6.70 17.28 0.72
CA GLY A 327 6.32 16.13 -0.09
C GLY A 327 7.10 16.12 -1.40
N HIS A 328 7.63 14.96 -1.77
CA HIS A 328 8.36 14.79 -3.03
C HIS A 328 8.00 13.45 -3.66
N CYS A 329 7.91 13.44 -4.98
CA CYS A 329 7.72 12.22 -5.76
C CYS A 329 8.78 12.16 -6.84
N HIS A 330 9.83 11.38 -6.58
CA HIS A 330 10.85 11.08 -7.57
C HIS A 330 10.31 10.03 -8.54
N ILE A 331 10.27 10.37 -9.83
CA ILE A 331 9.86 9.46 -10.90
C ILE A 331 10.99 9.38 -11.91
N ASP A 332 11.61 8.21 -12.04
CA ASP A 332 12.57 7.97 -13.11
C ASP A 332 11.87 7.98 -14.46
N THR A 333 12.30 8.87 -15.36
CA THR A 333 11.70 9.01 -16.68
C THR A 333 11.78 7.71 -17.50
N ALA A 334 12.85 6.94 -17.35
CA ALA A 334 12.98 5.62 -17.94
C ALA A 334 13.98 4.80 -17.11
N TRP A 335 13.49 3.78 -16.39
CA TRP A 335 14.34 2.90 -15.60
C TRP A 335 13.94 1.44 -15.79
N LEU A 336 12.97 0.95 -15.01
CA LEU A 336 12.47 -0.43 -15.07
C LEU A 336 11.13 -0.53 -15.81
N TRP A 337 10.77 0.53 -16.53
CA TRP A 337 9.57 0.64 -17.34
C TRP A 337 9.85 1.45 -18.61
N ARG A 338 8.94 1.32 -19.57
CA ARG A 338 9.00 2.07 -20.84
C ARG A 338 8.63 3.53 -20.61
N TYR A 339 9.17 4.41 -21.44
CA TYR A 339 8.86 5.84 -21.46
C TYR A 339 7.36 6.14 -21.37
N THR A 340 6.53 5.44 -22.14
CA THR A 340 5.08 5.64 -22.16
C THR A 340 4.42 5.35 -20.81
N GLN A 341 5.03 4.52 -19.94
CA GLN A 341 4.54 4.27 -18.57
C GLN A 341 4.83 5.44 -17.64
N SER A 342 5.86 6.24 -17.90
CA SER A 342 6.19 7.41 -17.09
C SER A 342 5.10 8.46 -17.14
N GLN A 343 4.46 8.67 -18.29
CA GLN A 343 3.36 9.63 -18.42
C GLN A 343 2.17 9.25 -17.50
N GLN A 344 1.75 7.98 -17.52
CA GLN A 344 0.72 7.46 -16.60
C GLN A 344 1.19 7.49 -15.13
N LYS A 345 2.46 7.20 -14.83
CA LYS A 345 3.02 7.30 -13.47
C LYS A 345 2.98 8.73 -12.93
N VAL A 346 3.24 9.73 -13.77
CA VAL A 346 3.14 11.15 -13.44
C VAL A 346 1.70 11.50 -13.11
N ALA A 347 0.75 11.21 -14.02
CA ALA A 347 -0.68 11.49 -13.80
C ALA A 347 -1.22 10.83 -12.52
N ARG A 348 -0.87 9.55 -12.30
CA ARG A 348 -1.22 8.79 -11.09
C ARG A 348 -0.66 9.42 -9.81
N SER A 349 0.63 9.72 -9.82
CA SER A 349 1.30 10.27 -8.64
C SER A 349 0.76 11.66 -8.31
N TRP A 350 0.61 12.53 -9.30
CA TRP A 350 0.30 13.94 -9.08
C TRP A 350 -1.18 14.16 -8.81
N SER A 351 -2.11 13.39 -9.40
CA SER A 351 -3.52 13.40 -8.97
C SER A 351 -3.67 13.05 -7.49
N SER A 352 -2.91 12.06 -7.01
CA SER A 352 -2.87 11.71 -5.58
C SER A 352 -2.32 12.86 -4.72
N GLN A 353 -1.37 13.64 -5.21
CA GLN A 353 -0.87 14.82 -4.48
C GLN A 353 -1.89 15.96 -4.48
N VAL A 354 -2.62 16.18 -5.57
CA VAL A 354 -3.71 17.16 -5.64
C VAL A 354 -4.81 16.83 -4.62
N ASP A 355 -5.25 15.56 -4.56
CA ASP A 355 -6.18 15.07 -3.52
C ASP A 355 -5.64 15.31 -2.10
N LEU A 356 -4.35 15.02 -1.85
CA LEU A 356 -3.73 15.27 -0.54
C LEU A 356 -3.65 16.75 -0.19
N ILE A 357 -3.32 17.63 -1.14
CA ILE A 357 -3.27 19.08 -0.92
C ILE A 357 -4.66 19.61 -0.56
N ALA A 358 -5.71 19.12 -1.24
CA ALA A 358 -7.09 19.49 -0.94
C ALA A 358 -7.52 19.07 0.48
N ARG A 359 -7.13 17.87 0.92
CA ARG A 359 -7.46 17.34 2.26
C ARG A 359 -6.59 17.89 3.39
N TYR A 360 -5.35 18.26 3.08
CA TYR A 360 -4.35 18.73 4.05
C TYR A 360 -3.71 20.04 3.57
N PRO A 361 -4.32 21.21 3.84
CA PRO A 361 -3.89 22.51 3.28
C PRO A 361 -2.47 22.97 3.67
N LYS A 362 -1.83 22.34 4.65
CA LYS A 362 -0.45 22.60 5.05
C LYS A 362 0.57 21.71 4.31
N HIS A 363 0.10 20.76 3.49
CA HIS A 363 0.96 19.90 2.69
C HIS A 363 1.52 20.69 1.51
N HIS A 364 2.84 20.68 1.37
CA HIS A 364 3.54 21.25 0.23
C HIS A 364 4.20 20.13 -0.57
N PHE A 365 4.09 20.19 -1.89
CA PHE A 365 4.61 19.18 -2.80
C PHE A 365 5.57 19.82 -3.83
N GLY A 366 6.66 19.13 -4.13
CA GLY A 366 7.59 19.51 -5.19
C GLY A 366 7.94 18.32 -6.10
N ALA A 367 7.95 18.57 -7.41
CA ALA A 367 8.45 17.65 -8.43
C ALA A 367 9.54 18.32 -9.26
N SER A 368 10.57 17.57 -9.66
CA SER A 368 11.82 18.12 -10.21
C SER A 368 11.81 18.33 -11.73
N SER A 369 11.16 17.46 -12.49
CA SER A 369 11.35 17.37 -13.94
C SER A 369 10.33 18.19 -14.72
N ALA A 370 10.76 19.30 -15.33
CA ALA A 370 9.90 20.12 -16.22
C ALA A 370 9.27 19.31 -17.37
N GLN A 371 10.01 18.34 -17.92
CA GLN A 371 9.51 17.47 -18.98
C GLN A 371 8.29 16.62 -18.54
N GLN A 372 8.22 16.24 -17.25
CA GLN A 372 7.07 15.50 -16.73
C GLN A 372 5.80 16.38 -16.68
N TYR A 373 5.94 17.69 -16.48
CA TYR A 373 4.82 18.63 -16.59
C TYR A 373 4.32 18.71 -18.02
N ALA A 374 5.22 18.90 -19.00
CA ALA A 374 4.85 18.96 -20.40
C ALA A 374 4.08 17.70 -20.85
N TRP A 375 4.52 16.50 -20.44
CA TRP A 375 3.79 15.28 -20.77
C TRP A 375 2.45 15.14 -20.10
N LEU A 376 2.26 15.74 -18.92
CA LEU A 376 0.96 15.73 -18.27
C LEU A 376 -0.03 16.66 -18.97
N GLU A 377 0.44 17.76 -19.55
CA GLU A 377 -0.40 18.66 -20.36
C GLU A 377 -0.81 18.03 -21.71
N GLU A 378 -0.03 17.09 -22.22
CA GLU A 378 -0.29 16.36 -23.48
C GLU A 378 -1.16 15.11 -23.30
N LEU A 379 -1.35 14.61 -22.07
CA LEU A 379 -2.05 13.37 -21.73
C LEU A 379 -3.56 13.59 -21.60
#